data_AF-A0A7C1AZI9-F1
#
_entry.id   AF-A0A7C1AZI9-F1
#
_cell.length_a   1.000
_cell.length_b   1.000
_cell.length_c   1.000
_cell.angle_alpha   90.00
_cell.angle_beta   90.00
_cell.angle_gamma   90.00
#
_symmetry.space_group_name_H-M   'P 1'
#
loop_
_entity.id
_entity.type
_entity.pdbx_description
1 polymer ?
#
loop_
_entity_poly.entity_id
_entity_poly.type
_entity_poly.pdbx_seq_one_letter_code
_entity_poly.pdbx_strand_id
1 'polypeptide(L)'
;MNNFSGYSLHIIYEKNLTTGTETKYLYANGFRIAKIVNNNGNETVTYYHHDHLLSTRFLTDQNGNKIEEENYTAFGSAINGITEKYKY
;
A
#
# COMPACT_ATOMS: atom_id res chain seq x y z
N MET A 1 -14.85 -8.05 28.40
CA MET A 1 -13.93 -7.15 27.66
C MET A 1 -12.79 -8.02 27.19
N ASN A 2 -12.73 -8.33 25.90
CA ASN A 2 -11.62 -9.13 25.35
C ASN A 2 -10.59 -8.16 24.76
N ASN A 3 -9.50 -7.95 25.50
CA ASN A 3 -8.29 -7.30 25.02
C ASN A 3 -7.62 -8.22 24.00
N PHE A 4 -7.72 -7.90 22.72
CA PHE A 4 -6.84 -8.45 21.69
C PHE A 4 -5.76 -7.41 21.38
N SER A 5 -4.69 -7.39 22.18
CA SER A 5 -3.46 -6.71 21.79
C SER A 5 -2.62 -7.66 20.95
N GLY A 6 -2.52 -7.40 19.65
CA GLY A 6 -1.60 -8.11 18.76
C GLY A 6 -2.02 -8.01 17.31
N TYR A 7 -1.40 -7.08 16.58
CA TYR A 7 -1.29 -7.08 15.12
C TYR A 7 -2.59 -7.45 14.36
N SER A 8 -3.58 -6.55 14.35
CA SER A 8 -4.79 -6.75 13.55
C SER A 8 -4.48 -6.51 12.06
N LEU A 9 -4.66 -7.53 11.24
CA LEU A 9 -4.80 -7.36 9.80
C LEU A 9 -6.18 -6.75 9.53
N HIS A 10 -6.22 -5.63 8.83
CA HIS A 10 -7.46 -4.98 8.41
C HIS A 10 -7.52 -4.94 6.88
N ILE A 11 -8.69 -5.29 6.33
CA ILE A 11 -8.90 -5.34 4.89
C ILE A 11 -10.02 -4.36 4.55
N ILE A 12 -9.72 -3.39 3.69
CA ILE A 12 -10.71 -2.47 3.12
C ILE A 12 -10.98 -2.90 1.69
N TYR A 13 -12.26 -2.98 1.31
CA TYR A 13 -12.71 -3.33 -0.04
C TYR A 13 -13.44 -2.16 -0.67
N GLU A 14 -13.09 -1.85 -1.92
CA GLU A 14 -13.71 -0.85 -2.76
C GLU A 14 -14.11 -1.48 -4.09
N LYS A 15 -15.28 -1.13 -4.63
CA LYS A 15 -15.71 -1.54 -5.97
C LYS A 15 -16.20 -0.34 -6.74
N ASN A 16 -15.64 -0.14 -7.93
CA ASN A 16 -16.18 0.79 -8.91
C ASN A 16 -17.33 0.12 -9.66
N LEU A 17 -18.56 0.60 -9.44
CA LEU A 17 -19.76 0.00 -10.03
C LEU A 17 -19.89 0.24 -11.54
N THR A 18 -19.22 1.26 -12.08
CA THR A 18 -19.22 1.57 -13.51
C THR A 18 -18.26 0.69 -14.29
N THR A 19 -17.04 0.49 -13.78
CA THR A 19 -16.01 -0.30 -14.46
C THR A 19 -15.98 -1.77 -14.04
N GLY A 20 -16.61 -2.11 -12.92
CA GLY A 20 -16.53 -3.42 -12.28
C GLY A 20 -15.22 -3.66 -11.52
N THR A 21 -14.29 -2.71 -11.53
CA THR A 21 -12.97 -2.84 -10.90
C THR A 21 -13.11 -2.94 -9.38
N GLU A 22 -12.45 -3.93 -8.81
CA GLU A 22 -12.43 -4.19 -7.36
C GLU A 22 -11.03 -3.90 -6.82
N THR A 23 -10.95 -3.16 -5.71
CA THR A 23 -9.69 -2.86 -5.04
C THR A 23 -9.75 -3.32 -3.59
N LYS A 24 -8.74 -4.06 -3.14
CA LYS A 24 -8.53 -4.42 -1.74
C LYS A 24 -7.28 -3.74 -1.22
N TYR A 25 -7.38 -3.16 -0.03
CA TYR A 25 -6.26 -2.58 0.69
C TYR A 25 -6.03 -3.38 1.96
N LEU A 26 -4.84 -3.95 2.11
CA LEU A 26 -4.45 -4.74 3.27
C LEU A 26 -3.62 -3.86 4.19
N TYR A 27 -4.00 -3.78 5.47
CA TYR A 27 -3.33 -3.01 6.50
C TYR A 27 -2.86 -3.90 7.63
N ALA A 28 -1.60 -3.76 8.04
CA ALA A 28 -1.06 -4.36 9.25
C ALA A 28 -0.57 -3.24 10.17
N ASN A 29 -0.98 -3.27 11.45
CA ASN A 29 -0.67 -2.22 12.42
C ASN A 29 -1.05 -0.80 11.99
N GLY A 30 -2.11 -0.65 11.19
CA GLY A 30 -2.52 0.64 10.63
C GLY A 30 -1.75 1.08 9.38
N PHE A 31 -0.75 0.32 8.93
CA PHE A 31 0.02 0.61 7.71
C PHE A 31 -0.44 -0.25 6.55
N ARG A 32 -0.67 0.35 5.39
CA ARG A 32 -1.06 -0.40 4.20
C ARG A 32 0.13 -1.18 3.67
N ILE A 33 0.04 -2.51 3.68
CA ILE A 33 1.11 -3.41 3.23
C ILE A 33 0.92 -3.91 1.80
N ALA A 34 -0.33 -3.93 1.30
CA ALA A 34 -0.62 -4.31 -0.07
C ALA A 34 -1.87 -3.63 -0.62
N LYS A 35 -1.91 -3.48 -1.94
CA LYS A 35 -3.07 -3.11 -2.74
C LYS A 35 -3.26 -4.18 -3.81
N ILE A 36 -4.46 -4.73 -3.88
CA ILE A 36 -4.84 -5.72 -4.89
C ILE A 36 -5.93 -5.08 -5.75
N VAL A 37 -5.68 -4.97 -7.05
CA VAL A 37 -6.67 -4.44 -8.01
C VAL A 37 -7.06 -5.58 -8.93
N ASN A 38 -8.34 -5.93 -8.92
CA ASN A 38 -8.94 -6.86 -9.87
C ASN A 38 -9.75 -6.04 -10.90
N ASN A 39 -9.28 -6.02 -12.13
CA ASN A 39 -10.00 -5.41 -13.24
C ASN A 39 -10.61 -6.51 -14.10
N ASN A 40 -11.87 -6.87 -13.83
CA ASN A 40 -12.63 -7.86 -14.58
C ASN A 40 -11.90 -9.20 -14.78
N GLY A 41 -11.28 -9.72 -13.71
CA GLY A 41 -10.56 -11.00 -13.69
C GLY A 41 -9.04 -10.88 -13.89
N ASN A 42 -8.53 -9.69 -14.24
CA ASN A 42 -7.09 -9.43 -14.26
C ASN A 42 -6.67 -8.83 -12.92
N GLU A 43 -6.01 -9.64 -12.08
CA GLU A 43 -5.55 -9.25 -10.76
C GLU A 43 -4.11 -8.76 -10.79
N THR A 44 -3.86 -7.62 -10.15
CA THR A 44 -2.53 -7.05 -9.94
C THR A 44 -2.32 -6.76 -8.46
N VAL A 45 -1.11 -7.02 -7.98
CA VAL A 45 -0.73 -6.79 -6.58
C VAL A 45 0.42 -5.79 -6.52
N THR A 46 0.29 -4.79 -5.67
CA THR A 46 1.32 -3.84 -5.30
C THR A 46 1.64 -4.00 -3.82
N TYR A 47 2.91 -4.21 -3.49
CA TYR A 47 3.39 -4.27 -2.11
C TYR A 47 4.04 -2.95 -1.71
N TYR A 48 3.78 -2.51 -0.47
CA TYR A 48 4.27 -1.26 0.09
C TYR A 48 5.39 -1.54 1.10
N HIS A 49 6.59 -1.04 0.83
CA HIS A 49 7.76 -1.23 1.67
C HIS A 49 8.02 0.03 2.51
N HIS A 50 7.98 -0.12 3.83
CA HIS A 50 8.12 0.98 4.77
C HIS A 50 9.55 1.07 5.31
N ASP A 51 10.00 2.27 5.66
CA ASP A 51 11.22 2.46 6.44
C ASP A 51 11.01 2.42 7.95
N HIS A 52 12.10 2.66 8.69
CA HIS A 52 12.13 2.70 10.14
C HIS A 52 11.23 3.80 10.76
N LEU A 53 10.83 4.80 9.96
CA LEU A 53 9.87 5.84 10.36
C LEU A 53 8.45 5.54 9.89
N LEU A 54 8.22 4.34 9.34
CA LEU A 54 6.95 3.84 8.85
C LEU A 54 6.40 4.65 7.65
N SER A 55 7.28 5.34 6.92
CA SER A 55 6.94 5.95 5.63
C SER A 55 7.11 4.93 4.50
N THR A 56 6.25 4.96 3.48
CA THR A 56 6.44 4.12 2.29
C THR A 56 7.63 4.65 1.48
N ARG A 57 8.64 3.79 1.22
CA ARG A 57 9.81 4.15 0.43
C ARG A 57 9.79 3.63 -0.99
N PHE A 58 9.27 2.44 -1.21
CA PHE A 58 9.20 1.88 -2.55
C PHE A 58 8.08 0.86 -2.67
N LEU A 59 7.67 0.64 -3.92
CA LEU A 59 6.61 -0.28 -4.30
C LEU A 59 7.19 -1.41 -5.12
N THR A 60 6.69 -2.63 -4.92
CA THR A 60 7.03 -3.76 -5.78
C THR A 60 5.79 -4.41 -6.38
N ASP A 61 5.95 -5.01 -7.56
CA ASP A 61 4.95 -5.85 -8.17
C ASP A 61 4.88 -7.23 -7.48
N GLN A 62 3.97 -8.07 -7.96
CA GLN A 62 3.78 -9.44 -7.48
C GLN A 62 5.00 -10.36 -7.65
N ASN A 63 5.92 -10.02 -8.54
CA ASN A 63 7.16 -10.76 -8.79
C ASN A 63 8.35 -10.20 -7.97
N GLY A 64 8.13 -9.14 -7.20
CA GLY A 64 9.17 -8.46 -6.44
C GLY A 64 9.97 -7.43 -7.24
N ASN A 65 9.59 -7.13 -8.48
CA ASN A 65 10.24 -6.07 -9.25
C ASN A 65 9.81 -4.71 -8.71
N LYS A 66 10.75 -3.75 -8.66
CA LYS A 66 10.48 -2.39 -8.20
C LYS A 66 9.60 -1.66 -9.22
N ILE A 67 8.46 -1.13 -8.77
CA ILE A 67 7.54 -0.30 -9.57
C ILE A 67 7.95 1.17 -9.43
N GLU A 68 8.07 1.65 -8.19
CA GLU A 68 8.41 3.04 -7.87
C GLU A 68 9.29 3.10 -6.61
N GLU A 69 10.07 4.17 -6.48
CA GLU A 69 10.93 4.47 -5.32
C GLU A 69 10.85 5.96 -4.99
N GLU A 70 10.52 6.28 -3.75
CA GLU A 70 10.57 7.62 -3.19
C GLU A 70 11.82 7.75 -2.33
N ASN A 71 12.68 8.70 -2.72
CA ASN A 71 13.87 9.06 -1.95
C ASN A 71 13.57 10.34 -1.18
N TYR A 72 13.97 10.39 0.09
CA TYR A 72 13.80 11.56 0.95
C TYR A 72 15.16 12.18 1.29
N THR A 73 15.22 13.51 1.40
CA THR A 73 16.36 14.20 2.00
C THR A 73 16.43 13.90 3.50
N ALA A 74 17.57 14.22 4.15
CA ALA A 74 17.76 14.01 5.58
C ALA A 74 16.69 14.65 6.49
N PHE A 75 15.92 15.62 5.97
CA PHE A 75 14.83 16.29 6.67
C PHE A 75 13.44 15.98 6.07
N GLY A 76 13.30 14.87 5.35
CA GLY A 76 11.99 14.35 4.90
C GLY A 76 11.38 15.05 3.68
N SER A 77 12.17 15.81 2.91
CA SER A 77 11.67 16.35 1.62
C SER A 77 11.82 15.29 0.53
N ALA A 78 10.76 14.99 -0.21
CA ALA A 78 10.80 14.04 -1.33
C ALA A 78 11.68 14.58 -2.47
N ILE A 79 12.61 13.75 -2.95
CA ILE A 79 13.55 14.04 -4.04
C ILE A 79 12.93 13.64 -5.39
N ASN A 80 12.18 12.53 -5.42
CA ASN A 80 11.37 12.05 -6.54
C ASN A 80 10.09 11.43 -5.96
N GLY A 81 8.92 11.68 -6.56
CA GLY A 81 7.63 11.28 -5.98
C GLY A 81 7.06 9.99 -6.54
N ILE A 82 6.47 9.17 -5.67
CA ILE A 82 5.50 8.13 -6.03
C ILE A 82 4.21 8.78 -6.56
N THR A 83 3.53 8.14 -7.52
CA THR A 83 2.27 8.67 -8.09
C THR A 83 1.16 8.71 -7.05
N GLU A 84 1.17 7.81 -6.07
CA GLU A 84 0.28 7.86 -4.91
C GLU A 84 1.04 8.33 -3.66
N LYS A 85 1.18 9.65 -3.47
CA LYS A 85 1.76 10.24 -2.24
C LYS A 85 0.82 10.04 -1.05
N TYR A 86 1.15 9.13 -0.15
CA TYR A 86 0.45 8.99 1.13
C TYR A 86 1.12 9.86 2.18
N LYS A 87 0.68 11.12 2.27
CA LYS A 87 0.82 11.89 3.50
C LYS A 87 -0.21 11.37 4.50
N TYR A 88 0.29 11.08 5.69
CA TYR A 88 -0.37 10.75 6.96
C TYR A 88 -1.82 11.25 7.09
#